data_AF-A0A498R1W2-F1
#
_entry.id   AF-A0A498R1W2-F1
#
_cell.length_a   1.000
_cell.length_b   1.000
_cell.length_c   1.000
_cell.angle_alpha   90.00
_cell.angle_beta   90.00
_cell.angle_gamma   90.00
#
_symmetry.space_group_name_H-M   'P 1'
#
loop_
_entity.id
_entity.type
_entity.pdbx_description
1 polymer ?
#
loop_
_entity_poly.entity_id
_entity_poly.type
_entity_poly.pdbx_seq_one_letter_code
_entity_poly.pdbx_strand_id
1 'polypeptide(L)'
;MQKKSVQNPGSGKRQRSLDIVVSRCLRFGVILSAVVILSGLIYFFITGTSGYPGQSYPNNFAGIISGALQAKPFAIILTGLLILILTPIMRVGITIFVFIKEKDWLYAGISSVVFLVLITSFLFGKAL
;
A
#
# COMPACT_ATOMS: atom_id res chain seq x y z
N MET A 1 -44.98 35.18 -1.58
CA MET A 1 -44.56 34.24 -0.51
C MET A 1 -44.17 32.91 -1.14
N GLN A 2 -43.15 32.24 -0.58
CA GLN A 2 -42.59 30.93 -0.94
C GLN A 2 -41.59 30.90 -2.12
N LYS A 3 -40.35 31.17 -1.71
CA LYS A 3 -39.07 31.09 -2.41
C LYS A 3 -38.86 29.70 -3.04
N LYS A 4 -39.02 29.60 -4.36
CA LYS A 4 -38.52 28.49 -5.17
C LYS A 4 -36.98 28.57 -5.12
N SER A 5 -36.36 27.89 -4.16
CA SER A 5 -34.90 27.77 -4.09
C SER A 5 -34.43 26.99 -5.32
N VAL A 6 -33.96 27.76 -6.29
CA VAL A 6 -33.33 27.35 -7.53
C VAL A 6 -32.45 26.13 -7.29
N GLN A 7 -32.95 24.99 -7.79
CA GLN A 7 -32.20 23.78 -8.03
C GLN A 7 -31.03 24.16 -8.95
N ASN A 8 -29.81 24.07 -8.44
CA ASN A 8 -28.61 24.35 -9.20
C ASN A 8 -28.02 23.01 -9.66
N PRO A 9 -28.18 22.58 -10.93
CA PRO A 9 -27.71 21.27 -11.39
C PRO A 9 -26.19 21.27 -11.70
N GLY A 10 -25.43 22.23 -11.16
CA GLY A 10 -24.04 22.49 -11.54
C GLY A 10 -22.94 22.17 -10.51
N SER A 11 -23.23 21.87 -9.23
CA SER A 11 -22.18 21.76 -8.19
C SER A 11 -21.79 20.34 -7.76
N GLY A 12 -22.40 19.29 -8.33
CA GLY A 12 -22.16 17.89 -7.92
C GLY A 12 -20.98 17.18 -8.58
N LYS A 13 -20.17 17.86 -9.42
CA LYS A 13 -19.18 17.22 -10.30
C LYS A 13 -17.70 17.48 -9.95
N ARG A 14 -17.38 18.31 -8.95
CA ARG A 14 -15.98 18.60 -8.57
C ARG A 14 -15.45 17.89 -7.32
N GLN A 15 -16.32 17.47 -6.40
CA GLN A 15 -15.90 16.81 -5.16
C GLN A 15 -15.89 15.28 -5.23
N ARG A 16 -16.42 14.68 -6.31
CA ARG A 16 -16.60 13.22 -6.39
C ARG A 16 -15.41 12.46 -6.99
N SER A 17 -14.41 13.15 -7.53
CA SER A 17 -13.38 12.51 -8.35
C SER A 17 -12.17 12.01 -7.56
N LEU A 18 -11.80 12.70 -6.48
CA LEU A 18 -10.60 12.42 -5.70
C LEU A 18 -10.83 11.29 -4.68
N ASP A 19 -12.03 11.20 -4.09
CA ASP A 19 -12.41 10.11 -3.18
C ASP A 19 -12.41 8.73 -3.85
N ILE A 20 -12.78 8.68 -5.13
CA ILE A 20 -12.87 7.42 -5.89
C ILE A 20 -11.46 6.90 -6.23
N VAL A 21 -10.53 7.81 -6.55
CA VAL A 21 -9.13 7.45 -6.85
C VAL A 21 -8.44 6.90 -5.60
N VAL A 22 -8.61 7.56 -4.45
CA VAL A 22 -8.06 7.11 -3.17
C VAL A 22 -8.63 5.74 -2.77
N SER A 23 -9.95 5.57 -2.91
CA SER A 23 -10.63 4.31 -2.56
C SER A 23 -10.22 3.14 -3.47
N ARG A 24 -9.99 3.37 -4.77
CA ARG A 24 -9.53 2.33 -5.70
C ARG A 24 -8.07 1.96 -5.50
N CYS A 25 -7.21 2.94 -5.26
CA CYS A 25 -5.80 2.68 -5.00
C CYS A 25 -5.60 1.80 -3.75
N LEU A 26 -6.38 2.05 -2.69
CA LEU A 26 -6.37 1.23 -1.48
C LEU A 26 -6.75 -0.23 -1.75
N ARG A 27 -7.85 -0.45 -2.48
CA ARG A 27 -8.31 -1.81 -2.79
C ARG A 27 -7.31 -2.54 -3.67
N PHE A 28 -6.75 -1.87 -4.67
CA PHE A 28 -5.82 -2.51 -5.60
C PHE A 28 -4.55 -3.02 -4.91
N GLY A 29 -3.93 -2.21 -4.03
CA GLY A 29 -2.71 -2.61 -3.31
C GLY A 29 -2.93 -3.80 -2.37
N VAL A 30 -4.04 -3.81 -1.63
CA VAL A 30 -4.38 -4.91 -0.72
C VAL A 30 -4.74 -6.19 -1.49
N ILE A 31 -5.55 -6.09 -2.55
CA ILE A 31 -5.93 -7.25 -3.37
C ILE A 31 -4.69 -7.84 -4.04
N LEU A 32 -3.80 -7.02 -4.58
CA LEU A 32 -2.55 -7.47 -5.17
C LEU A 32 -1.69 -8.23 -4.15
N SER A 33 -1.52 -7.65 -2.95
CA SER A 33 -0.78 -8.30 -1.86
C SER A 33 -1.40 -9.63 -1.47
N ALA A 34 -2.72 -9.68 -1.34
CA ALA A 34 -3.46 -10.89 -0.99
C ALA A 34 -3.27 -11.99 -2.03
N VAL A 35 -3.33 -11.67 -3.33
CA VAL A 35 -3.11 -12.64 -4.41
C VAL A 35 -1.67 -13.19 -4.38
N VAL A 36 -0.67 -12.32 -4.15
CA VAL A 36 0.74 -12.74 -4.06
C VAL A 36 0.97 -13.64 -2.84
N ILE A 37 0.40 -13.29 -1.69
CA ILE A 37 0.48 -14.12 -0.47
C ILE A 37 -0.22 -15.47 -0.70
N LEU A 38 -1.41 -15.47 -1.27
CA LEU A 38 -2.20 -16.68 -1.51
C LEU A 38 -1.49 -17.64 -2.48
N SER A 39 -0.93 -17.10 -3.56
CA SER A 39 -0.15 -17.89 -4.53
C SER A 39 1.12 -18.47 -3.88
N GLY A 40 1.84 -17.70 -3.05
CA GLY A 40 2.97 -18.20 -2.27
C GLY A 40 2.59 -19.29 -1.27
N LEU A 41 1.43 -19.16 -0.60
CA LEU A 41 0.88 -20.15 0.32
C LEU A 41 0.50 -21.45 -0.38
N ILE A 42 -0.23 -21.37 -1.49
CA ILE A 42 -0.60 -22.54 -2.30
C ILE A 42 0.66 -23.27 -2.75
N TYR A 43 1.65 -22.52 -3.24
CA TYR A 43 2.93 -23.07 -3.68
C TYR A 43 3.74 -23.71 -2.53
N PHE A 44 3.67 -23.14 -1.32
CA PHE A 44 4.28 -23.72 -0.12
C PHE A 44 3.61 -25.04 0.28
N PHE A 45 2.28 -25.10 0.25
CA PHE A 45 1.52 -26.33 0.54
C PHE A 45 1.82 -27.45 -0.45
N ILE A 46 2.03 -27.12 -1.74
CA ILE A 46 2.38 -28.10 -2.77
C ILE A 46 3.84 -28.56 -2.65
N THR A 47 4.77 -27.65 -2.35
CA THR A 47 6.21 -27.96 -2.32
C THR A 47 6.63 -28.63 -1.00
N GLY A 48 5.89 -28.43 0.09
CA GLY A 48 6.16 -29.02 1.41
C GLY A 48 7.48 -28.59 2.07
N THR A 49 8.26 -27.74 1.40
CA THR A 49 9.58 -27.27 1.81
C THR A 49 9.62 -25.76 1.62
N SER A 50 10.19 -25.03 2.57
CA SER A 50 10.30 -23.55 2.54
C SER A 50 11.20 -23.01 1.42
N GLY A 51 11.93 -23.88 0.71
CA GLY A 51 12.92 -23.51 -0.31
C GLY A 51 14.23 -22.97 0.28
N TYR A 52 14.38 -22.97 1.60
CA TYR A 52 15.61 -22.57 2.31
C TYR A 52 16.10 -23.68 3.23
N PRO A 53 17.39 -24.03 3.20
CA PRO A 53 17.97 -24.92 4.20
C PRO A 53 18.11 -24.16 5.53
N GLY A 54 17.36 -24.57 6.55
CA GLY A 54 17.45 -24.04 7.92
C GLY A 54 16.87 -22.62 8.12
N GLN A 55 17.51 -21.81 8.97
CA GLN A 55 17.08 -20.45 9.41
C GLN A 55 17.67 -19.30 8.56
N SER A 56 18.23 -19.59 7.37
CA SER A 56 18.84 -18.56 6.52
C SER A 56 17.80 -17.89 5.62
N TYR A 57 16.98 -17.03 6.21
CA TYR A 57 16.03 -16.20 5.47
C TYR A 57 16.73 -14.95 4.92
N PRO A 58 16.45 -14.55 3.67
CA PRO A 58 16.97 -13.30 3.14
C PRO A 58 16.30 -12.12 3.86
N ASN A 59 17.01 -11.50 4.79
CA ASN A 59 16.55 -10.31 5.52
C ASN A 59 16.73 -8.99 4.72
N ASN A 60 17.06 -9.09 3.44
CA ASN A 60 17.31 -7.96 2.55
C ASN A 60 16.25 -7.90 1.45
N PHE A 61 15.75 -6.71 1.13
CA PHE A 61 14.81 -6.48 0.01
C PHE A 61 15.25 -7.16 -1.29
N ALA A 62 16.52 -6.98 -1.67
CA ALA A 62 17.09 -7.60 -2.85
C ALA A 62 17.09 -9.14 -2.76
N GLY A 63 17.29 -9.69 -1.56
CA GLY A 63 17.23 -11.14 -1.32
C GLY A 63 15.82 -11.70 -1.34
N ILE A 64 14.81 -10.92 -0.93
CA ILE A 64 13.39 -11.29 -1.02
C ILE A 64 12.96 -11.33 -2.49
N ILE A 65 13.30 -10.30 -3.27
CA ILE A 65 13.01 -10.24 -4.71
C ILE A 65 13.75 -11.34 -5.46
N SER A 66 15.04 -11.55 -5.17
CA SER A 66 15.83 -12.62 -5.79
C SER A 66 15.33 -14.02 -5.38
N GLY A 67 14.89 -14.19 -4.14
CA GLY A 67 14.27 -15.44 -3.66
C GLY A 67 12.92 -15.71 -4.33
N ALA A 68 12.14 -14.67 -4.61
CA ALA A 68 10.90 -14.77 -5.36
C ALA A 68 11.16 -15.14 -6.82
N LEU A 69 12.22 -14.58 -7.44
CA LEU A 69 12.69 -14.95 -8.78
C LEU A 69 13.22 -16.39 -8.85
N GLN A 70 13.82 -16.89 -7.76
CA GLN A 70 14.21 -18.29 -7.61
C GLN A 70 13.03 -19.23 -7.30
N ALA A 71 11.79 -18.73 -7.37
CA ALA A 71 10.55 -19.47 -7.10
C ALA A 71 10.56 -20.18 -5.73
N LYS A 72 11.18 -19.57 -4.70
CA LYS A 72 11.12 -20.11 -3.35
C LYS A 72 9.77 -19.75 -2.70
N PRO A 73 8.98 -20.72 -2.21
CA PRO A 73 7.63 -20.45 -1.70
C PRO A 73 7.61 -19.37 -0.60
N PHE A 74 8.57 -19.44 0.32
CA PHE A 74 8.65 -18.50 1.43
C PHE A 74 8.99 -17.07 0.97
N ALA A 75 9.84 -16.92 -0.06
CA ALA A 75 10.19 -15.61 -0.60
C ALA A 75 9.02 -14.96 -1.35
N ILE A 76 8.14 -15.75 -1.98
CA ILE A 76 6.90 -15.25 -2.60
C ILE A 76 5.96 -14.69 -1.53
N ILE A 77 5.80 -15.39 -0.40
CA ILE A 77 4.99 -14.91 0.73
C ILE A 77 5.57 -13.63 1.31
N LEU A 78 6.89 -13.58 1.55
CA LEU A 78 7.57 -12.35 2.03
C LEU A 78 7.41 -11.20 1.05
N THR A 79 7.43 -11.46 -0.26
CA THR A 79 7.19 -10.42 -1.27
C THR A 79 5.77 -9.90 -1.18
N GLY A 80 4.78 -10.77 -1.01
CA GLY A 80 3.39 -10.35 -0.81
C GLY A 80 3.19 -9.55 0.49
N LEU A 81 3.86 -9.95 1.57
CA LEU A 81 3.89 -9.20 2.83
C LEU A 81 4.56 -7.84 2.65
N LEU A 82 5.67 -7.78 1.90
CA LEU A 82 6.37 -6.55 1.54
C LEU A 82 5.43 -5.56 0.84
N ILE A 83 4.65 -6.04 -0.13
CA ILE A 83 3.66 -5.21 -0.84
C ILE A 83 2.56 -4.76 0.14
N LEU A 84 2.13 -5.62 1.07
CA LEU A 84 1.08 -5.30 2.05
C LEU A 84 1.52 -4.17 3.00
N ILE A 85 2.75 -4.21 3.48
CA ILE A 85 3.31 -3.16 4.34
C ILE A 85 3.73 -1.91 3.55
N LEU A 86 4.02 -2.03 2.25
CA LEU A 86 4.33 -0.89 1.38
C LEU A 86 3.06 -0.15 0.92
N THR A 87 1.92 -0.85 0.85
CA THR A 87 0.61 -0.28 0.50
C THR A 87 0.22 0.95 1.35
N PRO A 88 0.36 0.98 2.69
CA PRO A 88 0.11 2.19 3.47
C PRO A 88 1.06 3.34 3.14
N ILE A 89 2.33 3.06 2.80
CA ILE A 89 3.31 4.08 2.38
C ILE A 89 2.86 4.70 1.04
N MET A 90 2.53 3.88 0.05
CA MET A 90 2.01 4.33 -1.25
C MET A 90 0.74 5.16 -1.09
N ARG A 91 -0.19 4.73 -0.22
CA ARG A 91 -1.43 5.45 0.06
C ARG A 91 -1.15 6.85 0.63
N VAL A 92 -0.37 6.94 1.69
CA VAL A 92 -0.10 8.23 2.35
C VAL A 92 0.61 9.18 1.38
N GLY A 93 1.57 8.69 0.58
CA GLY A 93 2.23 9.49 -0.46
C GLY A 93 1.28 10.06 -1.51
N ILE A 94 0.34 9.24 -2.02
CA ILE A 94 -0.69 9.71 -2.99
C ILE A 94 -1.59 10.77 -2.35
N THR A 95 -1.95 10.59 -1.08
CA THR A 95 -2.83 11.53 -0.37
C THR A 95 -2.14 12.88 -0.17
N ILE A 96 -0.83 12.88 0.17
CA ILE A 96 0.00 14.09 0.23
C ILE A 96 0.03 14.80 -1.12
N PHE A 97 0.24 14.08 -2.23
CA PHE A 97 0.28 14.67 -3.57
C PHE A 97 -1.05 15.35 -3.94
N VAL A 98 -2.19 14.73 -3.57
CA VAL A 98 -3.51 15.33 -3.77
C VAL A 98 -3.67 16.61 -2.94
N PHE A 99 -3.28 16.61 -1.67
CA PHE A 99 -3.38 17.80 -0.79
C PHE A 99 -2.49 18.96 -1.24
N ILE A 100 -1.27 18.67 -1.71
CA ILE A 100 -0.40 19.69 -2.30
C ILE A 100 -1.07 20.32 -3.53
N LYS A 101 -1.68 19.50 -4.39
CA LYS A 101 -2.37 19.97 -5.59
C LYS A 101 -3.64 20.77 -5.27
N GLU A 102 -4.33 20.44 -4.18
CA GLU A 102 -5.49 21.18 -3.67
C GLU A 102 -5.13 22.45 -2.88
N LYS A 103 -3.83 22.72 -2.67
CA LYS A 103 -3.30 23.83 -1.84
C LYS A 103 -3.75 23.77 -0.37
N ASP A 104 -4.08 22.58 0.13
CA ASP A 104 -4.38 22.40 1.55
C ASP A 104 -3.10 22.11 2.34
N TRP A 105 -2.37 23.18 2.64
CA TRP A 105 -1.08 23.13 3.33
C TRP A 105 -1.16 22.56 4.75
N LEU A 106 -2.31 22.68 5.41
CA LEU A 106 -2.52 22.18 6.76
C LEU A 106 -2.64 20.65 6.74
N TYR A 107 -3.46 20.10 5.84
CA TYR A 107 -3.58 18.65 5.67
C TYR A 107 -2.32 18.01 5.06
N ALA A 108 -1.62 18.70 4.15
CA ALA A 108 -0.34 18.26 3.61
C ALA A 108 0.74 18.16 4.71
N GLY A 109 0.82 19.15 5.61
CA GLY A 109 1.77 19.16 6.73
C GLY A 109 1.57 17.99 7.69
N ILE A 110 0.33 17.76 8.15
CA ILE A 110 -0.01 16.64 9.04
C ILE A 110 0.32 15.31 8.38
N SER A 111 -0.10 15.12 7.12
CA SER A 111 0.13 13.88 6.39
C SER A 111 1.63 13.62 6.15
N SER A 112 2.41 14.67 5.93
CA SER A 112 3.88 14.58 5.80
C SER A 112 4.54 14.12 7.11
N VAL A 113 4.10 14.63 8.26
CA VAL A 113 4.59 14.16 9.57
C VAL A 113 4.26 12.69 9.78
N VAL A 114 3.02 12.27 9.51
CA VAL A 114 2.61 10.87 9.62
C VAL A 114 3.44 10.00 8.67
N PHE A 115 3.66 10.43 7.44
CA PHE A 115 4.51 9.73 6.47
C PHE A 115 5.96 9.58 6.97
N LEU A 116 6.51 10.63 7.58
CA LEU A 116 7.84 10.60 8.16
C LEU A 116 7.91 9.56 9.29
N VAL A 117 6.91 9.52 10.18
CA VAL A 117 6.80 8.52 11.25
C VAL A 117 6.68 7.11 10.68
N LEU A 118 5.91 6.91 9.60
CA LEU A 118 5.82 5.60 8.96
C LEU A 118 7.17 5.13 8.39
N ILE A 119 7.90 6.03 7.72
CA ILE A 119 9.22 5.72 7.17
C ILE A 119 10.21 5.43 8.30
N THR A 120 10.25 6.26 9.34
CA THR A 120 11.17 6.04 10.46
C THR A 120 10.80 4.77 11.21
N SER A 121 9.54 4.49 11.50
CA SER A 121 9.09 3.21 12.08
C SER A 121 9.48 2.02 11.20
N PHE A 122 9.35 2.13 9.88
CA PHE A 122 9.73 1.05 8.98
C PHE A 122 11.25 0.82 8.95
N LEU A 123 12.05 1.89 8.92
CA LEU A 123 13.51 1.82 8.95
C LEU A 123 14.04 1.29 10.30
N PHE A 124 13.48 1.77 11.42
CA PHE A 124 13.82 1.31 12.77
C PHE A 124 13.36 -0.11 13.02
N GLY A 125 12.18 -0.51 12.50
CA GLY A 125 11.72 -1.89 12.53
C GLY A 125 12.62 -2.87 11.77
N LYS A 126 13.50 -2.38 10.88
CA LYS A 126 14.54 -3.15 10.20
C LYS A 126 15.87 -3.23 10.97
N ALA A 127 16.01 -2.46 12.05
CA ALA A 127 17.23 -2.30 12.83
C ALA A 127 17.15 -2.89 14.24
N LEU A 128 15.97 -3.34 14.67
CA LEU A 128 15.72 -4.12 15.89
C LEU A 128 15.57 -5.60 15.53
#